data_AF-A0A2V9JPE7-F1
#
_entry.id   AF-A0A2V9JPE7-F1
#
_cell.length_a   1.000
_cell.length_b   1.000
_cell.length_c   1.000
_cell.angle_alpha   90.00
_cell.angle_beta   90.00
_cell.angle_gamma   90.00
#
_symmetry.space_group_name_H-M   'P 1'
#
loop_
_entity.id
_entity.type
_entity.pdbx_description
1 polymer ?
#
loop_
_entity_poly.entity_id
_entity_poly.type
_entity_poly.pdbx_seq_one_letter_code
_entity_poly.pdbx_strand_id
1 'polypeptide(L)'
;MWRWLFIVICCVCTAATPAPKPPPAQTGENVFFAFDDHAIPWHYNTKVTLLRAEKHPANPVLRTGPPGSPDHGHAILYGSVLPIGGKFRMWYLGMIERELKSGQAWHPLDEAGSRPR
;
A
#
# COMPACT_ATOMS: atom_id res chain seq x y z
N MET A 1 -65.85 -40.28 38.96
CA MET A 1 -65.31 -39.20 39.80
C MET A 1 -63.79 -39.16 39.63
N TRP A 2 -63.25 -38.16 38.93
CA TRP A 2 -61.82 -37.83 38.96
C TRP A 2 -61.66 -36.33 38.62
N ARG A 3 -61.10 -35.54 39.56
CA ARG A 3 -60.84 -34.10 39.40
C ARG A 3 -59.46 -33.92 38.79
N TRP A 4 -59.35 -33.18 37.69
CA TRP A 4 -58.07 -32.70 37.16
C TRP A 4 -57.92 -31.20 37.43
N LEU A 5 -56.86 -30.86 38.14
CA LEU A 5 -56.41 -29.52 38.45
C LEU A 5 -55.54 -29.03 37.27
N PHE A 6 -55.95 -27.99 36.56
CA PHE A 6 -55.08 -27.32 35.59
C PHE A 6 -54.37 -26.15 36.27
N ILE A 7 -53.07 -26.28 36.46
CA ILE A 7 -52.17 -25.20 36.85
C ILE A 7 -51.82 -24.42 35.59
N VAL A 8 -52.19 -23.15 35.54
CA VAL A 8 -51.77 -22.22 34.48
C VAL A 8 -50.37 -21.73 34.83
N ILE A 9 -49.36 -22.18 34.08
CA ILE A 9 -48.00 -21.63 34.17
C ILE A 9 -47.98 -20.34 33.34
N CYS A 10 -47.89 -19.20 34.03
CA CYS A 10 -47.71 -17.90 33.42
C CYS A 10 -46.23 -17.76 32.99
N CYS A 11 -45.96 -17.90 31.69
CA CYS A 11 -44.64 -17.65 31.12
C CYS A 11 -44.47 -16.14 30.93
N VAL A 12 -43.77 -15.48 31.85
CA VAL A 12 -43.38 -14.08 31.69
C VAL A 12 -42.16 -14.04 30.77
N CYS A 13 -42.37 -13.64 29.51
CA CYS A 13 -41.30 -13.37 28.56
C CYS A 13 -40.69 -12.00 28.88
N THR A 14 -39.54 -11.98 29.56
CA THR A 14 -38.74 -10.75 29.72
C THR A 14 -38.05 -10.44 28.39
N ALA A 15 -38.51 -9.42 27.67
CA ALA A 15 -37.84 -8.95 26.47
C ALA A 15 -36.48 -8.33 26.84
N ALA A 16 -35.38 -8.94 26.39
CA ALA A 16 -34.04 -8.38 26.58
C ALA A 16 -33.87 -7.15 25.68
N THR A 17 -33.72 -5.96 26.27
CA THR A 17 -33.27 -4.76 25.55
C THR A 17 -31.86 -4.96 25.02
N PRO A 18 -31.58 -4.70 23.73
CA PRO A 18 -30.22 -4.76 23.21
C PRO A 18 -29.34 -3.69 23.89
N ALA A 19 -28.12 -4.07 24.24
CA ALA A 19 -27.13 -3.15 24.80
C ALA A 19 -26.89 -1.97 23.83
N PRO A 20 -26.63 -0.75 24.35
CA PRO A 20 -26.30 0.39 23.50
C PRO A 20 -25.06 0.08 22.67
N LYS A 21 -25.15 0.32 21.35
CA LYS A 21 -24.03 0.15 20.43
C LYS A 21 -22.91 1.10 20.87
N PRO A 22 -21.67 0.61 21.08
CA PRO A 22 -20.57 1.49 21.43
C PRO A 22 -20.40 2.55 20.34
N PRO A 23 -20.01 3.78 20.70
CA PRO A 23 -19.73 4.82 19.71
C PRO A 23 -18.71 4.28 18.69
N PRO A 24 -18.83 4.69 17.40
CA PRO A 24 -17.84 4.31 16.41
C PRO A 24 -16.46 4.67 16.96
N ALA A 25 -15.54 3.71 16.94
CA ALA A 25 -14.17 3.94 17.34
C ALA A 25 -13.67 5.16 16.55
N GLN A 26 -13.35 6.24 17.26
CA GLN A 26 -12.68 7.37 16.64
C GLN A 26 -11.34 6.84 16.12
N THR A 27 -11.30 6.60 14.83
CA THR A 27 -10.08 6.19 14.14
C THR A 27 -9.24 7.46 14.12
N GLY A 28 -8.44 7.66 15.17
CA GLY A 28 -7.39 8.66 15.15
C GLY A 28 -6.58 8.44 13.87
N GLU A 29 -6.38 9.51 13.11
CA GLU A 29 -5.52 9.44 11.93
C GLU A 29 -4.14 8.95 12.39
N ASN A 30 -3.82 7.70 12.05
CA ASN A 30 -2.52 7.14 12.33
C ASN A 30 -1.57 7.57 11.22
N VAL A 31 -0.74 8.58 11.51
CA VAL A 31 0.35 8.99 10.62
C VAL A 31 1.51 8.00 10.79
N PHE A 32 1.59 7.00 9.89
CA PHE A 32 2.61 5.95 9.95
C PHE A 32 4.00 6.38 9.44
N PHE A 33 4.16 7.62 8.99
CA PHE A 33 5.43 8.15 8.52
C PHE A 33 5.62 9.58 9.03
N ALA A 34 6.15 9.70 10.25
CA ALA A 34 6.72 10.96 10.67
C ALA A 34 8.08 11.10 9.99
N PHE A 35 8.24 12.07 9.09
CA PHE A 35 9.51 12.78 9.07
C PHE A 35 9.58 13.48 10.43
N ASP A 36 10.03 12.77 11.46
CA ASP A 36 10.13 13.33 12.80
C ASP A 36 11.32 14.31 12.87
N ASP A 37 11.25 15.22 13.83
CA ASP A 37 12.32 16.15 14.16
C ASP A 37 13.48 15.48 14.90
N HIS A 38 13.36 14.17 15.23
CA HIS A 38 14.40 13.37 15.87
C HIS A 38 15.40 12.77 14.87
N ALA A 39 14.97 12.41 13.66
CA ALA A 39 15.81 11.80 12.63
C ALA A 39 16.71 12.82 11.89
N ILE A 40 16.45 14.12 12.06
CA ILE A 40 17.22 15.20 11.42
C ILE A 40 18.09 15.89 12.48
N PRO A 41 19.34 15.46 12.70
CA PRO A 41 20.24 16.20 13.59
C PRO A 41 20.47 17.62 13.05
N TRP A 42 20.52 18.61 13.95
CA TRP A 42 20.75 20.04 13.64
C TRP A 42 19.64 20.76 12.85
N HIS A 43 18.40 20.74 13.37
CA HIS A 43 17.23 21.36 12.73
C HIS A 43 16.90 22.79 13.22
N TYR A 44 17.80 23.46 13.96
CA TYR A 44 17.57 24.84 14.41
C TYR A 44 17.35 25.77 13.21
N ASN A 45 16.36 26.67 13.31
CA ASN A 45 15.92 27.58 12.24
C ASN A 45 15.45 26.89 10.94
N THR A 46 15.09 25.60 10.97
CA THR A 46 14.49 24.89 9.83
C THR A 46 12.98 24.78 10.00
N LYS A 47 12.20 25.08 8.96
CA LYS A 47 10.75 24.85 8.92
C LYS A 47 10.45 23.69 7.97
N VAL A 48 9.96 22.59 8.52
CA VAL A 48 9.47 21.44 7.73
C VAL A 48 8.00 21.64 7.41
N THR A 49 7.59 21.36 6.18
CA THR A 49 6.18 21.42 5.77
C THR A 49 5.88 20.27 4.83
N LEU A 50 4.78 19.56 5.09
CA LEU A 50 4.31 18.48 4.23
C LEU A 50 3.72 19.08 2.95
N LEU A 51 4.24 18.66 1.81
CA LEU A 51 3.67 18.99 0.51
C LEU A 51 2.92 17.79 -0.03
N ARG A 52 1.72 18.03 -0.58
CA ARG A 52 0.97 17.00 -1.30
C ARG A 52 1.70 16.69 -2.59
N ALA A 53 2.06 15.42 -2.80
CA ALA A 53 2.63 14.98 -4.05
C ALA A 53 1.60 15.04 -5.19
N GLU A 54 1.94 15.72 -6.27
CA GLU A 54 1.19 15.67 -7.53
C GLU A 54 1.78 14.59 -8.43
N LYS A 55 0.96 13.60 -8.81
CA LYS A 55 1.40 12.51 -9.69
C LYS A 55 1.39 13.00 -11.13
N HIS A 56 2.42 12.62 -11.90
CA HIS A 56 2.42 12.85 -13.33
C HIS A 56 1.24 12.09 -13.99
N PRO A 57 0.46 12.73 -14.89
CA PRO A 57 -0.72 12.10 -15.49
C PRO A 57 -0.40 10.87 -16.34
N ALA A 58 0.82 10.77 -16.87
CA ALA A 58 1.28 9.62 -17.65
C ALA A 58 1.87 8.47 -16.82
N ASN A 59 1.74 8.49 -15.49
CA ASN A 59 2.20 7.36 -14.67
C ASN A 59 1.46 6.05 -15.03
N PRO A 60 2.17 4.90 -15.10
CA PRO A 60 3.60 4.73 -14.83
C PRO A 60 4.48 5.15 -16.02
N VAL A 61 5.55 5.88 -15.71
CA VAL A 61 6.54 6.35 -16.71
C VAL A 61 7.49 5.22 -17.14
N LEU A 62 7.88 4.35 -16.20
CA LEU A 62 8.58 3.10 -16.50
C LEU A 62 7.56 1.98 -16.68
N ARG A 63 7.62 1.27 -17.80
CA ARG A 63 6.71 0.17 -18.15
C ARG A 63 7.51 -1.10 -18.40
N THR A 64 6.86 -2.24 -18.17
CA THR A 64 7.42 -3.54 -18.52
C THR A 64 7.68 -3.65 -20.01
N GLY A 65 8.66 -4.46 -20.36
CA GLY A 65 8.96 -4.75 -21.76
C GLY A 65 8.02 -5.79 -22.38
N PRO A 66 8.13 -6.00 -23.71
CA PRO A 66 7.36 -7.01 -24.42
C PRO A 66 7.71 -8.44 -23.96
N PRO A 67 6.87 -9.45 -24.27
CA PRO A 67 7.19 -10.85 -23.99
C PRO A 67 8.60 -11.24 -24.47
N GLY A 68 9.36 -11.88 -23.57
CA GLY A 68 10.74 -12.29 -23.82
C GLY A 68 11.81 -11.23 -23.51
N SER A 69 11.42 -10.00 -23.14
CA SER A 69 12.39 -9.03 -22.62
C SER A 69 12.82 -9.37 -21.18
N PRO A 70 14.01 -8.94 -20.73
CA PRO A 70 14.49 -9.13 -19.36
C PRO A 70 13.55 -8.58 -18.27
N ASP A 71 12.71 -7.61 -18.64
CA ASP A 71 11.78 -6.88 -17.77
C ASP A 71 10.30 -7.11 -18.13
N HIS A 72 10.00 -8.22 -18.82
CA HIS A 72 8.63 -8.55 -19.24
C HIS A 72 7.66 -8.68 -18.07
N GLY A 73 8.14 -9.29 -16.98
CA GLY A 73 7.41 -9.51 -15.75
C GLY A 73 7.22 -8.22 -14.96
N HIS A 74 8.34 -7.57 -14.62
CA HIS A 74 8.35 -6.33 -13.85
C HIS A 74 9.49 -5.41 -14.29
N ALA A 75 9.24 -4.11 -14.23
CA ALA A 75 10.24 -3.06 -14.39
C ALA A 75 10.10 -2.09 -13.21
N ILE A 76 11.00 -2.19 -12.24
CA ILE A 76 10.92 -1.45 -10.98
C ILE A 76 12.08 -0.47 -10.89
N LEU A 77 11.74 0.82 -10.75
CA LEU A 77 12.74 1.86 -10.55
C LEU A 77 13.32 1.78 -9.13
N TYR A 78 14.62 1.57 -9.05
CA TYR A 78 15.42 1.77 -7.83
C TYR A 78 16.53 2.78 -8.14
N GLY A 79 16.26 4.08 -7.97
CA GLY A 79 17.33 5.08 -7.87
C GLY A 79 17.19 6.32 -8.73
N SER A 80 18.34 6.79 -9.22
CA SER A 80 18.54 8.11 -9.83
C SER A 80 18.45 8.05 -11.35
N VAL A 81 17.89 9.10 -11.95
CA VAL A 81 17.88 9.31 -13.40
C VAL A 81 18.89 10.40 -13.74
N LEU A 82 19.89 10.06 -14.55
CA LEU A 82 21.02 10.92 -14.87
C LEU A 82 20.90 11.49 -16.30
N PRO A 83 20.97 12.82 -16.50
CA PRO A 83 21.07 13.42 -17.82
C PRO A 83 22.51 13.31 -18.34
N ILE A 84 22.77 12.39 -19.25
CA ILE A 84 24.10 12.13 -19.83
C ILE A 84 24.00 12.19 -21.35
N GLY A 85 24.71 13.15 -21.96
CA GLY A 85 24.81 13.27 -23.42
C GLY A 85 23.47 13.55 -24.12
N GLY A 86 22.65 14.44 -23.55
CA GLY A 86 21.33 14.77 -24.10
C GLY A 86 20.26 13.68 -23.95
N LYS A 87 20.57 12.61 -23.21
CA LYS A 87 19.65 11.52 -22.89
C LYS A 87 19.55 11.34 -21.38
N PHE A 88 18.42 10.79 -20.93
CA PHE A 88 18.28 10.32 -19.57
C PHE A 88 18.67 8.84 -19.50
N ARG A 89 19.52 8.49 -18.54
CA ARG A 89 19.95 7.13 -18.24
C ARG A 89 19.61 6.80 -16.81
N MET A 90 19.24 5.56 -16.57
CA MET A 90 19.01 5.05 -15.22
C MET A 90 19.29 3.56 -15.21
N TRP A 91 19.50 3.06 -14.01
CA TRP A 91 19.43 1.64 -13.74
C TRP A 91 18.07 1.30 -13.13
N TYR A 92 17.51 0.16 -13.51
CA TYR A 92 16.25 -0.33 -12.96
C TYR A 92 16.31 -1.84 -12.78
N LEU A 93 15.42 -2.36 -11.96
CA LEU A 93 15.30 -3.80 -11.77
C LEU A 93 14.30 -4.35 -12.80
N GLY A 94 14.79 -5.25 -13.66
CA GLY A 94 13.97 -6.09 -14.53
C GLY A 94 13.66 -7.44 -13.88
N MET A 95 12.44 -7.93 -14.06
CA MET A 95 12.08 -9.33 -13.82
C MET A 95 11.43 -9.90 -15.07
N ILE A 96 11.82 -11.11 -15.45
CA ILE A 96 11.27 -11.79 -16.64
C ILE A 96 9.86 -12.33 -16.35
N GLU A 97 9.67 -12.90 -15.17
CA GLU A 97 8.43 -13.58 -14.81
C GLU A 97 7.47 -12.64 -14.07
N ARG A 98 6.18 -12.72 -14.39
CA ARG A 98 5.14 -11.89 -13.74
C ARG A 98 4.80 -12.35 -12.33
N GLU A 99 4.89 -13.66 -12.11
CA GLU A 99 4.57 -14.28 -10.83
C GLU A 99 5.86 -14.65 -10.11
N LEU A 100 5.83 -14.60 -8.78
CA LEU A 100 6.93 -15.08 -7.95
C LEU A 100 7.01 -16.60 -8.07
N LYS A 101 8.13 -17.11 -8.58
CA LYS A 101 8.40 -18.55 -8.68
C LYS A 101 9.60 -18.92 -7.82
N SER A 102 9.55 -20.12 -7.25
CA SER A 102 10.69 -20.68 -6.52
C SER A 102 11.91 -20.78 -7.44
N GLY A 103 13.07 -20.34 -6.95
CA GLY A 103 14.33 -20.36 -7.70
C GLY A 103 14.58 -19.13 -8.60
N GLN A 104 13.70 -18.13 -8.58
CA GLN A 104 14.00 -16.84 -9.21
C GLN A 104 15.22 -16.20 -8.56
N ALA A 105 16.25 -15.97 -9.36
CA ALA A 105 17.38 -15.16 -8.97
C ALA A 105 17.13 -13.70 -9.36
N TRP A 106 17.48 -12.78 -8.47
CA TRP A 106 17.50 -11.36 -8.79
C TRP A 106 18.60 -11.12 -9.84
N HIS A 107 18.20 -10.75 -11.06
CA HIS A 107 19.14 -10.31 -12.07
C HIS A 107 19.57 -8.86 -11.76
N PRO A 108 20.85 -8.50 -11.98
CA PRO A 108 21.34 -7.17 -11.69
C PRO A 108 20.64 -6.10 -12.51
N LEU A 109 20.74 -4.88 -11.99
CA LEU A 109 20.22 -3.63 -12.54
C LEU A 109 20.48 -3.45 -14.06
N ASP A 110 19.40 -3.33 -14.83
CA ASP A 110 19.39 -3.09 -16.27
C ASP A 110 19.45 -1.58 -16.58
N GLU A 111 20.13 -1.18 -17.67
CA GLU A 111 20.16 0.22 -18.12
C GLU A 111 18.95 0.55 -19.00
N ALA A 112 18.18 1.58 -18.64
CA ALA A 112 17.14 2.09 -19.51
C ALA A 112 17.73 3.00 -20.61
N GLY A 113 17.91 2.44 -21.80
CA GLY A 113 18.18 3.24 -23.01
C GLY A 113 16.93 3.95 -23.53
N SER A 114 17.10 5.08 -24.22
CA SER A 114 16.01 5.82 -24.88
C SER A 114 15.24 4.92 -25.85
N ARG A 115 14.11 4.34 -25.40
CA ARG A 115 13.22 3.53 -26.24
C ARG A 115 12.47 4.46 -27.21
N PRO A 116 12.25 4.07 -28.48
CA PRO A 116 11.31 4.78 -29.33
C PRO A 116 9.93 4.74 -28.68
N ARG A 117 9.22 5.87 -28.74
CA ARG A 117 7.86 6.03 -28.20
C ARG A 117 6.85 5.14 -28.88
#